data_AF-A0A4U5WZS8-F1
#
_entry.id   AF-A0A4U5WZS8-F1
#
_cell.length_a   1.000
_cell.length_b   1.000
_cell.length_c   1.000
_cell.angle_alpha   90.00
_cell.angle_beta   90.00
_cell.angle_gamma   90.00
#
_symmetry.space_group_name_H-M   'P 1'
#
loop_
_entity.id
_entity.type
_entity.pdbx_description
1 polymer ?
#
loop_
_entity_poly.entity_id
_entity_poly.type
_entity_poly.pdbx_seq_one_letter_code
_entity_poly.pdbx_strand_id
1 'polypeptide(L)'
;MSGLGELDRPGTPESPGAWDERSEEWALADDPTATVDDSRIPTGGPAAAEDDPMTSMDAPMTPVDPPVGPLDDASGSRPAPAARPKPPRRRAVDPVKALMHRHRDLCERAVDALEIAAGLEAHGVTDRTAARFRHRDVFSLAEEMYARVPHDGDRSGPATDTTGRPAARDRASSASSADETGLRPRAGWVLLSLLPGLLCAATVAGLRLTDGRTALAVAAAGTLAVALGLRAALRRGPLSRPDRAHGHGTVTRTCWLLAYAALGDGLLRAALHAGPDSPPTTASDGSWPLSAALLLTLALACAPAAWCAHLLAAGARRRLTASRGLEEFAASIRPLLLGTFTLFLGVLAGLTALCAVLLGDPPAYGRTLTLGSLLFLARLLTVHRFTHAPQLVLTAAVGAEALALSTVLAARLPGCQALGAPVETVAGAWGPAGVPALVCGAGALTLLAHATRTLTRASAHARPDAP
;
A
#
# COMPACT_ATOMS: atom_id res chain seq x y z
N MET A 1 2.20 -51.02 38.34
CA MET A 1 3.15 -49.91 38.57
C MET A 1 3.87 -49.64 37.27
N SER A 2 3.35 -48.73 36.46
CA SER A 2 3.98 -48.28 35.22
C SER A 2 3.61 -46.82 35.02
N GLY A 3 4.52 -45.93 35.43
CA GLY A 3 4.44 -44.50 35.15
C GLY A 3 5.20 -44.20 33.87
N LEU A 4 4.51 -43.59 32.90
CA LEU A 4 5.02 -42.79 31.78
C LEU A 4 3.81 -41.90 31.43
N GLY A 5 3.76 -40.62 31.78
CA GLY A 5 4.62 -39.59 31.20
C GLY A 5 3.83 -38.92 30.07
N GLU A 6 2.80 -38.16 30.45
CA GLU A 6 1.95 -37.38 29.55
C GLU A 6 2.79 -36.24 28.95
N LEU A 7 3.13 -36.39 27.66
CA LEU A 7 3.88 -35.39 26.91
C LEU A 7 2.97 -34.21 26.60
N ASP A 8 3.13 -33.18 27.40
CA ASP A 8 2.65 -31.82 27.19
C ASP A 8 3.12 -31.30 25.83
N ARG A 9 2.20 -31.15 24.88
CA ARG A 9 2.47 -30.54 23.57
C ARG A 9 2.35 -29.01 23.75
N PRO A 10 3.37 -28.21 23.45
CA PRO A 10 3.21 -26.76 23.47
C PRO A 10 2.22 -26.36 22.37
N GLY A 11 1.10 -25.75 22.81
CA GLY A 11 0.11 -25.17 21.92
C GLY A 11 0.72 -24.10 21.02
N THR A 12 0.28 -24.08 19.77
CA THR A 12 0.53 -23.00 18.80
C THR A 12 0.11 -21.65 19.40
N PRO A 13 0.97 -20.61 19.42
CA PRO A 13 0.57 -19.29 19.89
C PRO A 13 -0.46 -18.68 18.93
N GLU A 14 -1.67 -18.47 19.43
CA GLU A 14 -2.65 -17.57 18.82
C GLU A 14 -2.21 -16.12 19.04
N SER A 15 -2.11 -15.37 17.95
CA SER A 15 -1.89 -13.91 17.88
C SER A 15 -0.43 -13.42 17.84
N PRO A 16 -0.05 -12.56 16.86
CA PRO A 16 1.21 -11.84 16.88
C PRO A 16 1.13 -10.78 17.98
N GLY A 17 1.90 -10.99 19.05
CA GLY A 17 1.89 -10.15 20.24
C GLY A 17 2.02 -8.65 19.92
N ALA A 18 0.92 -7.93 20.11
CA ALA A 18 0.95 -6.50 20.37
C ALA A 18 1.73 -6.26 21.66
N TRP A 19 2.44 -5.13 21.72
CA TRP A 19 3.15 -4.66 22.91
C TRP A 19 2.25 -4.79 24.15
N ASP A 20 2.62 -5.65 25.10
CA ASP A 20 1.86 -5.92 26.32
C ASP A 20 2.31 -5.01 27.49
N GLU A 21 1.45 -4.86 28.49
CA GLU A 21 1.67 -4.05 29.70
C GLU A 21 2.94 -4.45 30.46
N ARG A 22 3.38 -5.71 30.31
CA ARG A 22 4.65 -6.21 30.84
C ARG A 22 5.85 -5.49 30.24
N SER A 23 5.73 -4.94 29.03
CA SER A 23 6.77 -4.16 28.35
C SER A 23 6.91 -2.73 28.90
N GLU A 24 5.88 -2.19 29.57
CA GLU A 24 5.96 -0.88 30.25
C GLU A 24 6.67 -0.99 31.61
N GLU A 25 6.49 -2.11 32.30
CA GLU A 25 7.09 -2.36 33.62
C GLU A 25 8.63 -2.43 33.55
N TRP A 26 9.20 -2.93 32.44
CA TRP A 26 10.65 -2.98 32.25
C TRP A 26 11.26 -1.63 31.83
N ALA A 27 10.45 -0.73 31.28
CA ALA A 27 10.89 0.62 30.90
C ALA A 27 10.82 1.61 32.08
N LEU A 28 9.87 1.41 33.01
CA LEU A 28 9.74 2.23 34.22
C LEU A 28 10.79 1.89 35.29
N ALA A 29 11.32 0.67 35.28
CA ALA A 29 12.36 0.24 36.23
C ALA A 29 13.73 0.95 36.04
N ASP A 30 13.88 1.75 34.99
CA ASP A 30 15.12 2.48 34.65
C ASP A 30 14.99 4.01 34.80
N ASP A 31 13.90 4.52 35.39
CA ASP A 31 13.77 5.93 35.78
C ASP A 31 14.19 6.15 37.25
N PRO A 32 15.31 6.82 37.55
CA PRO A 32 15.78 7.01 38.92
C PRO A 32 14.96 8.04 39.74
N THR A 33 13.81 8.51 39.25
CA THR A 33 12.98 9.52 39.92
C THR A 33 11.55 9.10 40.28
N ALA A 34 11.11 7.89 39.94
CA ALA A 34 9.77 7.44 40.28
C ALA A 34 9.70 6.81 41.68
N THR A 35 9.58 7.63 42.74
CA THR A 35 9.08 7.17 44.04
C THR A 35 7.55 7.02 43.95
N VAL A 36 7.08 5.80 43.75
CA VAL A 36 5.68 5.42 43.99
C VAL A 36 5.50 5.26 45.49
N ASP A 37 4.89 6.26 46.13
CA ASP A 37 4.35 6.17 47.48
C ASP A 37 3.01 5.42 47.42
N ASP A 38 3.01 4.14 47.77
CA ASP A 38 1.79 3.33 47.91
C ASP A 38 1.49 3.17 49.40
N SER A 39 0.73 4.12 49.95
CA SER A 39 0.10 4.00 51.25
C SER A 39 -1.43 4.00 51.09
N ARG A 40 -1.99 2.83 50.80
CA ARG A 40 -3.44 2.57 50.97
C ARG A 40 -3.79 2.50 52.46
N ILE A 41 -4.64 3.40 52.93
CA ILE A 41 -5.53 3.17 54.09
C ILE A 41 -6.96 3.56 53.68
N PRO A 42 -7.97 2.67 53.81
CA PRO A 42 -9.35 2.98 53.48
C PRO A 42 -10.17 3.34 54.74
N THR A 43 -10.91 4.45 54.73
CA THR A 43 -12.18 4.58 55.50
C THR A 43 -12.97 5.86 55.18
N GLY A 44 -14.25 5.68 54.82
CA GLY A 44 -15.42 6.48 55.25
C GLY A 44 -15.56 7.94 54.78
N GLY A 45 -16.61 8.22 53.99
CA GLY A 45 -17.22 9.57 53.90
C GLY A 45 -18.04 9.93 55.17
N PRO A 46 -18.85 11.03 55.20
CA PRO A 46 -19.34 11.83 54.06
C PRO A 46 -19.40 13.38 54.26
N ALA A 47 -19.85 14.05 53.19
CA ALA A 47 -20.75 15.23 53.14
C ALA A 47 -20.22 16.68 53.07
N ALA A 48 -20.86 17.41 52.14
CA ALA A 48 -21.10 18.86 52.00
C ALA A 48 -19.89 19.76 51.69
N ALA A 49 -19.97 20.88 50.98
CA ALA A 49 -20.89 21.51 50.03
C ALA A 49 -20.19 22.84 49.62
N GLU A 50 -20.68 23.48 48.56
CA GLU A 50 -20.53 24.93 48.24
C GLU A 50 -19.33 25.38 47.38
N ASP A 51 -19.74 25.81 46.17
CA ASP A 51 -19.49 27.13 45.56
C ASP A 51 -18.14 27.49 44.92
N ASP A 52 -18.15 27.37 43.58
CA ASP A 52 -17.57 28.30 42.59
C ASP A 52 -18.12 29.74 42.81
N PRO A 53 -17.59 30.88 42.26
CA PRO A 53 -16.86 30.94 40.99
C PRO A 53 -15.78 32.05 40.81
N MET A 54 -15.22 32.07 39.59
CA MET A 54 -14.96 33.26 38.74
C MET A 54 -13.57 33.94 38.75
N THR A 55 -12.85 33.67 37.64
CA THR A 55 -12.30 34.61 36.63
C THR A 55 -11.73 35.98 37.02
N SER A 56 -10.57 36.27 36.41
CA SER A 56 -10.03 37.57 35.94
C SER A 56 -8.80 38.05 36.73
N MET A 57 -7.59 37.98 36.15
CA MET A 57 -6.99 38.99 35.25
C MET A 57 -6.35 40.13 36.05
N ASP A 58 -5.02 40.13 36.17
CA ASP A 58 -4.22 41.29 35.79
C ASP A 58 -2.71 40.98 35.76
N ALA A 59 -2.06 41.58 34.77
CA ALA A 59 -0.62 41.57 34.52
C ALA A 59 0.03 42.82 35.16
N PRO A 60 1.21 43.30 34.70
CA PRO A 60 2.56 42.83 35.04
C PRO A 60 3.40 43.97 35.68
N MET A 61 4.68 43.69 36.02
CA MET A 61 5.87 44.56 35.84
C MET A 61 6.97 44.26 36.89
N THR A 62 8.04 43.59 36.43
CA THR A 62 9.49 43.92 36.50
C THR A 62 10.00 45.02 37.46
N PRO A 63 11.34 45.17 37.66
CA PRO A 63 12.44 44.18 37.87
C PRO A 63 13.40 44.66 39.00
N VAL A 64 14.62 44.10 39.06
CA VAL A 64 15.89 44.63 39.62
C VAL A 64 16.48 43.83 40.81
N ASP A 65 17.57 43.12 40.51
CA ASP A 65 18.56 42.48 41.41
C ASP A 65 19.44 43.53 42.16
N PRO A 66 20.54 43.12 42.85
CA PRO A 66 20.70 42.56 44.19
C PRO A 66 21.52 43.56 45.07
N PRO A 67 22.10 43.25 46.26
CA PRO A 67 23.37 42.50 46.35
C PRO A 67 23.71 41.79 47.69
N VAL A 68 24.65 40.83 47.59
CA VAL A 68 25.85 40.56 48.42
C VAL A 68 25.83 40.85 49.94
N GLY A 69 26.16 39.82 50.74
CA GLY A 69 26.70 39.98 52.10
C GLY A 69 27.02 38.64 52.80
N PRO A 70 28.24 38.37 53.32
CA PRO A 70 28.71 37.04 53.73
C PRO A 70 28.89 36.86 55.26
N LEU A 71 29.43 35.69 55.66
CA LEU A 71 30.00 35.31 56.98
C LEU A 71 28.93 34.86 58.01
N ASP A 72 29.10 33.88 58.87
CA ASP A 72 30.19 32.95 59.21
C ASP A 72 29.60 31.87 60.15
N ASP A 73 30.46 30.96 60.61
CA ASP A 73 30.35 30.14 61.84
C ASP A 73 29.72 28.75 61.79
N ALA A 74 30.62 27.79 61.57
CA ALA A 74 31.10 26.85 62.60
C ALA A 74 30.09 25.98 63.39
N SER A 75 30.44 24.69 63.37
CA SER A 75 30.33 23.73 64.47
C SER A 75 29.12 22.80 64.44
N GLY A 76 29.38 21.53 64.13
CA GLY A 76 28.40 20.47 64.23
C GLY A 76 28.86 19.16 63.62
N SER A 77 30.00 18.63 64.05
CA SER A 77 30.39 17.24 63.76
C SER A 77 29.30 16.28 64.27
N ARG A 78 28.57 15.66 63.34
CA ARG A 78 27.73 14.48 63.59
C ARG A 78 28.19 13.35 62.66
N PRO A 79 28.38 12.12 63.18
CA PRO A 79 28.98 11.03 62.42
C PRO A 79 28.08 10.57 61.28
N ALA A 80 28.71 10.30 60.12
CA ALA A 80 28.06 9.85 58.91
C ALA A 80 27.32 8.51 59.12
N PRO A 81 26.05 8.36 58.68
CA PRO A 81 25.43 7.06 58.59
C PRO A 81 26.12 6.24 57.49
N ALA A 82 26.47 5.01 57.85
CA ALA A 82 27.14 4.04 56.99
C ALA A 82 26.46 3.96 55.61
N ALA A 83 27.27 4.08 54.56
CA ALA A 83 26.85 3.92 53.18
C ALA A 83 26.20 2.54 53.01
N ARG A 84 24.88 2.51 52.76
CA ARG A 84 24.20 1.31 52.29
C ARG A 84 24.89 0.82 51.02
N PRO A 85 25.23 -0.47 50.90
CA PRO A 85 25.80 -0.99 49.67
C PRO A 85 24.81 -0.75 48.53
N LYS A 86 25.23 -0.01 47.50
CA LYS A 86 24.48 0.12 46.26
C LYS A 86 24.18 -1.31 45.75
N PRO A 87 22.92 -1.65 45.43
CA PRO A 87 22.64 -2.95 44.84
C PRO A 87 23.48 -3.11 43.57
N PRO A 88 24.00 -4.31 43.31
CA PRO A 88 24.83 -4.54 42.13
C PRO A 88 24.01 -4.15 40.91
N ARG A 89 24.51 -3.17 40.14
CA ARG A 89 23.99 -2.83 38.82
C ARG A 89 23.97 -4.13 38.01
N ARG A 90 22.79 -4.74 37.86
CA ARG A 90 22.58 -5.74 36.83
C ARG A 90 23.08 -5.09 35.55
N ARG A 91 24.06 -5.72 34.88
CA ARG A 91 24.56 -5.26 33.58
C ARG A 91 23.33 -4.97 32.72
N ALA A 92 23.09 -3.70 32.41
CA ALA A 92 22.06 -3.31 31.47
C ALA A 92 22.34 -4.10 30.19
N VAL A 93 21.47 -5.05 29.87
CA VAL A 93 21.55 -5.80 28.63
C VAL A 93 21.45 -4.75 27.54
N ASP A 94 22.41 -4.75 26.60
CA ASP A 94 22.38 -3.86 25.45
C ASP A 94 21.01 -3.96 24.78
N PRO A 95 20.19 -2.88 24.81
CA PRO A 95 18.80 -2.95 24.39
C PRO A 95 18.68 -3.27 22.89
N VAL A 96 19.64 -2.83 22.09
CA VAL A 96 19.71 -3.14 20.65
C VAL A 96 20.01 -4.62 20.45
N LYS A 97 20.89 -5.22 21.27
CA LYS A 97 21.16 -6.66 21.20
C LYS A 97 19.94 -7.51 21.57
N ALA A 98 19.15 -7.09 22.55
CA ALA A 98 17.89 -7.75 22.89
C ALA A 98 16.87 -7.64 21.75
N LEU A 99 16.79 -6.48 21.09
CA LEU A 99 15.94 -6.28 19.91
C LEU A 99 16.38 -7.14 18.72
N MET A 100 17.68 -7.21 18.44
CA MET A 100 18.24 -8.08 17.41
C MET A 100 17.93 -9.55 17.66
N HIS A 101 17.94 -10.00 18.94
CA HIS A 101 17.55 -11.38 19.25
C HIS A 101 16.06 -11.63 18.96
N ARG A 102 15.18 -10.67 19.27
CA ARG A 102 13.74 -10.78 18.97
C ARG A 102 13.45 -10.79 17.47
N HIS A 103 14.21 -10.00 16.69
CA HIS A 103 14.10 -9.90 15.24
C HIS A 103 15.25 -10.60 14.52
N ARG A 104 15.70 -11.75 15.06
CA ARG A 104 16.86 -12.48 14.55
C ARG A 104 16.68 -12.90 13.10
N ASP A 105 15.53 -13.49 12.77
CA ASP A 105 15.22 -13.94 11.42
C ASP A 105 15.19 -12.77 10.41
N LEU A 106 14.87 -11.56 10.85
CA LEU A 106 14.93 -10.35 10.01
C LEU A 106 16.38 -9.92 9.79
N CYS A 107 17.20 -9.91 10.85
CA CYS A 107 18.60 -9.48 10.78
C CYS A 107 19.48 -10.46 9.99
N GLU A 108 19.20 -11.77 10.07
CA GLU A 108 19.97 -12.80 9.35
C GLU A 108 19.69 -12.82 7.84
N ARG A 109 18.51 -12.38 7.41
CA ARG A 109 18.10 -12.40 5.99
C ARG A 109 18.31 -11.07 5.27
N ALA A 110 18.38 -9.97 6.01
CA ALA A 110 18.43 -8.65 5.42
C ALA A 110 19.72 -8.43 4.63
N VAL A 111 19.58 -7.99 3.38
CA VAL A 111 20.71 -7.65 2.49
C VAL A 111 21.14 -6.19 2.66
N ASP A 112 20.28 -5.34 3.23
CA ASP A 112 20.59 -3.94 3.53
C ASP A 112 19.86 -3.45 4.79
N ALA A 113 20.30 -2.29 5.32
CA ALA A 113 19.68 -1.66 6.48
C ALA A 113 18.23 -1.20 6.24
N LEU A 114 17.82 -0.95 4.99
CA LEU A 114 16.44 -0.55 4.67
C LEU A 114 15.46 -1.72 4.82
N GLU A 115 15.88 -2.95 4.53
CA GLU A 115 15.11 -4.17 4.79
C GLU A 115 14.88 -4.37 6.30
N ILE A 116 15.91 -4.10 7.12
CA ILE A 116 15.76 -4.11 8.58
C ILE A 116 14.78 -3.01 9.03
N ALA A 117 14.92 -1.77 8.54
CA ALA A 117 14.03 -0.66 8.89
C ALA A 117 12.56 -0.97 8.53
N ALA A 118 12.35 -1.50 7.33
CA ALA A 118 11.03 -1.89 6.84
C ALA A 118 10.44 -3.06 7.63
N GLY A 119 11.27 -4.05 7.99
CA GLY A 119 10.88 -5.14 8.87
C GLY A 119 10.52 -4.66 10.28
N LEU A 120 11.30 -3.75 10.86
CA LEU A 120 11.01 -3.15 12.17
C LEU A 120 9.68 -2.38 12.16
N GLU A 121 9.41 -1.57 11.12
CA GLU A 121 8.12 -0.88 10.96
C GLU A 121 6.95 -1.87 10.85
N ALA A 122 7.14 -2.98 10.11
CA ALA A 122 6.11 -4.03 9.99
C ALA A 122 5.78 -4.70 11.33
N HIS A 123 6.75 -4.75 12.26
CA HIS A 123 6.55 -5.23 13.63
C HIS A 123 6.14 -4.12 14.62
N GLY A 124 5.77 -2.94 14.11
CA GLY A 124 5.23 -1.83 14.91
C GLY A 124 6.27 -0.92 15.56
N VAL A 125 7.55 -1.03 15.19
CA VAL A 125 8.59 -0.10 15.67
C VAL A 125 8.47 1.22 14.90
N THR A 126 8.28 2.30 15.64
CA THR A 126 8.16 3.67 15.11
C THR A 126 9.38 4.51 15.45
N ASP A 127 9.52 5.72 14.89
CA ASP A 127 10.62 6.64 15.24
C ASP A 127 10.61 6.99 16.75
N ARG A 128 9.43 7.08 17.37
CA ARG A 128 9.28 7.22 18.83
C ARG A 128 9.79 5.98 19.58
N THR A 129 9.58 4.79 19.04
CA THR A 129 10.10 3.54 19.62
C THR A 129 11.62 3.48 19.48
N ALA A 130 12.19 3.90 18.35
CA ALA A 130 13.64 3.95 18.11
C ALA A 130 14.37 4.89 19.08
N ALA A 131 13.74 6.02 19.46
CA ALA A 131 14.27 6.92 20.48
C ALA A 131 14.51 6.24 21.84
N ARG A 132 13.71 5.23 22.20
CA ARG A 132 13.90 4.42 23.43
C ARG A 132 15.17 3.58 23.38
N PHE A 133 15.63 3.23 22.18
CA PHE A 133 16.91 2.54 21.93
C PHE A 133 18.08 3.52 21.77
N ARG A 134 17.89 4.82 22.05
CA ARG A 134 18.88 5.90 21.85
C ARG A 134 19.29 6.14 20.39
N HIS A 135 18.43 5.77 19.43
CA HIS A 135 18.60 6.11 18.02
C HIS A 135 17.60 7.18 17.61
N ARG A 136 17.99 8.07 16.68
CA ARG A 136 17.14 9.21 16.26
C ARG A 136 15.84 8.76 15.60
N ASP A 137 15.88 7.68 14.83
CA ASP A 137 14.81 7.20 13.97
C ASP A 137 15.00 5.70 13.67
N VAL A 138 13.99 5.07 13.04
CA VAL A 138 14.03 3.63 12.71
C VAL A 138 15.14 3.30 11.70
N PHE A 139 15.51 4.23 10.81
CA PHE A 139 16.58 4.00 9.83
C PHE A 139 17.95 3.94 10.52
N SER A 140 18.23 4.87 11.43
CA SER A 140 19.43 4.91 12.25
C SER A 140 19.56 3.68 13.14
N LEU A 141 18.44 3.21 13.72
CA LEU A 141 18.41 1.96 14.50
C LEU A 141 18.70 0.74 13.60
N ALA A 142 18.14 0.72 12.39
CA ALA A 142 18.34 -0.36 11.44
C ALA A 142 19.77 -0.41 10.90
N GLU A 143 20.40 0.75 10.63
CA GLU A 143 21.82 0.84 10.27
C GLU A 143 22.72 0.28 11.37
N GLU A 144 22.45 0.62 12.64
CA GLU A 144 23.18 0.06 13.78
C GLU A 144 22.99 -1.46 13.90
N MET A 145 21.76 -1.95 13.73
CA MET A 145 21.48 -3.38 13.73
C MET A 145 22.18 -4.11 12.57
N TYR A 146 22.17 -3.53 11.36
CA TYR A 146 22.86 -4.07 10.19
C TYR A 146 24.38 -4.14 10.40
N ALA A 147 24.97 -3.06 10.91
CA ALA A 147 26.42 -2.98 11.17
C ALA A 147 26.91 -4.00 12.21
N ARG A 148 26.02 -4.47 13.09
CA ARG A 148 26.32 -5.49 14.11
C ARG A 148 26.19 -6.93 13.59
N VAL A 149 25.55 -7.14 12.44
CA VAL A 149 25.49 -8.47 11.82
C VAL A 149 26.85 -8.75 11.16
N PRO A 150 27.55 -9.85 11.51
CA PRO A 150 28.82 -10.18 10.88
C PRO A 150 28.59 -10.55 9.41
N HIS A 151 28.99 -9.67 8.49
CA HIS A 151 28.97 -9.98 7.06
C HIS A 151 30.30 -10.63 6.68
N ASP A 152 30.26 -11.80 6.03
CA ASP A 152 31.45 -12.60 5.67
C ASP A 152 32.47 -11.86 4.74
N GLY A 153 32.14 -10.66 4.27
CA GLY A 153 33.06 -9.78 3.51
C GLY A 153 33.99 -8.89 4.37
N ASP A 154 33.67 -8.65 5.64
CA ASP A 154 34.42 -7.73 6.51
C ASP A 154 35.44 -8.42 7.43
N ARG A 155 35.71 -9.72 7.24
CA ARG A 155 36.88 -10.38 7.86
C ARG A 155 38.22 -9.99 7.22
N SER A 156 38.26 -8.91 6.44
CA SER A 156 39.52 -8.25 6.08
C SER A 156 39.83 -7.15 7.10
N GLY A 157 40.08 -7.54 8.35
CA GLY A 157 40.76 -6.69 9.32
C GLY A 157 42.18 -6.34 8.82
N PRO A 158 42.84 -5.32 9.41
CA PRO A 158 44.06 -4.74 8.89
C PRO A 158 45.22 -5.74 9.03
N ALA A 159 45.44 -6.55 8.00
CA ALA A 159 46.70 -7.24 7.83
C ALA A 159 47.73 -6.19 7.38
N THR A 160 48.51 -5.70 8.34
CA THR A 160 49.91 -5.42 8.07
C THR A 160 50.50 -6.65 7.40
N ASP A 161 50.71 -6.59 6.09
CA ASP A 161 51.94 -7.08 5.50
C ASP A 161 52.14 -6.60 4.06
N THR A 162 53.34 -6.04 3.91
CA THR A 162 54.04 -5.66 2.70
C THR A 162 54.00 -6.76 1.64
N THR A 163 53.44 -6.49 0.46
CA THR A 163 54.07 -6.75 -0.86
C THR A 163 53.13 -6.34 -1.98
N GLY A 164 53.59 -5.43 -2.83
CA GLY A 164 52.81 -4.91 -3.95
C GLY A 164 52.71 -5.89 -5.11
N ARG A 165 51.48 -6.03 -5.65
CA ARG A 165 51.26 -6.26 -7.08
C ARG A 165 49.83 -5.89 -7.48
N PRO A 166 49.61 -5.01 -8.48
CA PRO A 166 48.25 -4.67 -8.88
C PRO A 166 47.68 -5.76 -9.80
N ALA A 167 46.77 -6.59 -9.26
CA ALA A 167 45.86 -7.41 -10.03
C ALA A 167 44.73 -6.53 -10.60
N ALA A 168 45.08 -5.71 -11.59
CA ALA A 168 44.17 -4.76 -12.24
C ALA A 168 43.91 -5.08 -13.72
N ARG A 169 44.25 -6.27 -14.22
CA ARG A 169 44.12 -6.58 -15.67
C ARG A 169 43.03 -7.59 -16.06
N ASP A 170 42.44 -8.32 -15.11
CA ASP A 170 41.41 -9.34 -15.41
C ASP A 170 39.96 -8.90 -15.11
N ARG A 171 39.76 -7.64 -14.70
CA ARG A 171 38.43 -7.04 -14.53
C ARG A 171 37.94 -6.22 -15.74
N ALA A 172 38.79 -6.02 -16.74
CA ALA A 172 38.43 -5.24 -17.94
C ALA A 172 37.67 -6.06 -18.99
N SER A 173 37.75 -7.39 -18.95
CA SER A 173 37.09 -8.29 -19.90
C SER A 173 35.72 -8.83 -19.43
N SER A 174 35.34 -8.62 -18.16
CA SER A 174 33.98 -8.94 -17.65
C SER A 174 33.07 -7.71 -17.48
N ALA A 175 33.62 -6.50 -17.55
CA ALA A 175 32.86 -5.25 -17.47
C ALA A 175 32.16 -4.88 -18.80
N SER A 176 32.59 -5.43 -19.94
CA SER A 176 31.99 -5.13 -21.26
C SER A 176 30.69 -5.90 -21.56
N SER A 177 30.28 -6.87 -20.73
CA SER A 177 29.04 -7.64 -20.91
C SER A 177 27.93 -7.30 -19.89
N ALA A 178 28.20 -6.43 -18.92
CA ALA A 178 27.23 -6.06 -17.89
C ALA A 178 26.35 -4.86 -18.28
N ASP A 179 26.83 -3.96 -19.14
CA ASP A 179 26.13 -2.70 -19.45
C ASP A 179 25.02 -2.85 -20.52
N GLU A 180 25.05 -3.90 -21.35
CA GLU A 180 23.96 -4.22 -22.28
C GLU A 180 22.71 -4.80 -21.59
N THR A 181 22.84 -5.25 -20.33
CA THR A 181 21.77 -5.94 -19.59
C THR A 181 20.88 -4.96 -18.81
N GLY A 182 21.23 -3.67 -18.72
CA GLY A 182 20.38 -2.65 -18.08
C GLY A 182 19.27 -2.10 -18.99
N LEU A 183 19.50 -2.06 -20.31
CA LEU A 183 18.55 -1.55 -21.29
C LEU A 183 17.53 -2.61 -21.76
N ARG A 184 17.96 -3.86 -21.93
CA ARG A 184 17.11 -4.99 -22.37
C ARG A 184 15.89 -5.28 -21.46
N PRO A 185 16.00 -5.29 -20.12
CA PRO A 185 14.84 -5.52 -19.25
C PRO A 185 13.83 -4.36 -19.30
N ARG A 186 14.29 -3.11 -19.53
CA ARG A 186 13.40 -1.96 -19.76
C ARG A 186 12.64 -2.10 -21.07
N ALA A 187 13.33 -2.39 -22.17
CA ALA A 187 12.71 -2.53 -23.49
C ALA A 187 11.72 -3.71 -23.54
N GLY A 188 12.08 -4.85 -22.95
CA GLY A 188 11.25 -6.05 -22.93
C GLY A 188 9.90 -5.82 -22.27
N TRP A 189 9.88 -5.17 -21.10
CA TRP A 189 8.61 -4.93 -20.43
C TRP A 189 7.78 -3.80 -21.08
N VAL A 190 8.41 -2.76 -21.63
CA VAL A 190 7.67 -1.72 -22.39
C VAL A 190 6.94 -2.35 -23.59
N LEU A 191 7.60 -3.24 -24.33
CA LEU A 191 7.00 -3.98 -25.44
C LEU A 191 5.83 -4.87 -24.97
N LEU A 192 6.03 -5.60 -23.86
CA LEU A 192 4.99 -6.43 -23.23
C LEU A 192 3.77 -5.61 -22.79
N SER A 193 3.97 -4.39 -22.31
CA SER A 193 2.91 -3.50 -21.85
C SER A 193 2.09 -2.85 -22.98
N LEU A 194 2.65 -2.72 -24.19
CA LEU A 194 1.95 -2.21 -25.38
C LEU A 194 1.15 -3.30 -26.13
N LEU A 195 1.58 -4.57 -25.99
CA LEU A 195 0.98 -5.74 -26.62
C LEU A 195 -0.55 -5.85 -26.45
N PRO A 196 -1.17 -5.69 -25.25
CA PRO A 196 -2.63 -5.78 -25.13
C PRO A 196 -3.36 -4.70 -25.92
N GLY A 197 -2.81 -3.48 -25.99
CA GLY A 197 -3.39 -2.38 -26.78
C GLY A 197 -3.32 -2.63 -28.28
N LEU A 198 -2.17 -3.13 -28.78
CA LEU A 198 -2.00 -3.48 -30.19
C LEU A 198 -2.92 -4.64 -30.62
N LEU A 199 -3.03 -5.68 -29.79
CA LEU A 199 -3.95 -6.78 -30.05
C LEU A 199 -5.40 -6.30 -30.03
N CYS A 200 -5.78 -5.43 -29.09
CA CYS A 200 -7.13 -4.87 -29.07
C CYS A 200 -7.41 -4.02 -30.32
N ALA A 201 -6.48 -3.17 -30.74
CA ALA A 201 -6.61 -2.38 -31.96
C ALA A 201 -6.77 -3.27 -33.21
N ALA A 202 -5.94 -4.30 -33.33
CA ALA A 202 -6.01 -5.27 -34.42
C ALA A 202 -7.36 -6.00 -34.46
N THR A 203 -7.92 -6.31 -33.29
CA THR A 203 -9.23 -6.99 -33.20
C THR A 203 -10.37 -6.08 -33.58
N VAL A 204 -10.34 -4.81 -33.17
CA VAL A 204 -11.34 -3.82 -33.59
C VAL A 204 -11.27 -3.59 -35.11
N ALA A 205 -10.06 -3.45 -35.66
CA ALA A 205 -9.87 -3.32 -37.10
C ALA A 205 -10.36 -4.57 -37.86
N GLY A 206 -10.03 -5.77 -37.38
CA GLY A 206 -10.51 -7.03 -37.96
C GLY A 206 -12.03 -7.12 -37.95
N LEU A 207 -12.69 -6.76 -36.83
CA LEU A 207 -14.15 -6.75 -36.73
C LEU A 207 -14.82 -5.75 -37.67
N ARG A 208 -14.15 -4.64 -38.03
CA ARG A 208 -14.65 -3.67 -39.02
C ARG A 208 -14.52 -4.16 -40.47
N LEU A 209 -13.67 -5.15 -40.71
CA LEU A 209 -13.37 -5.69 -42.05
C LEU A 209 -14.05 -7.05 -42.32
N THR A 210 -14.65 -7.68 -41.30
CA THR A 210 -15.27 -9.01 -41.41
C THR A 210 -16.75 -8.96 -41.04
N ASP A 211 -17.57 -9.70 -41.78
CA ASP A 211 -19.00 -9.84 -41.51
C ASP A 211 -19.36 -11.26 -41.02
N GLY A 212 -20.54 -11.42 -40.42
CA GLY A 212 -21.13 -12.74 -40.13
C GLY A 212 -20.28 -13.67 -39.25
N ARG A 213 -20.13 -14.95 -39.66
CA ARG A 213 -19.41 -15.97 -38.87
C ARG A 213 -17.92 -15.66 -38.71
N THR A 214 -17.30 -15.00 -39.69
CA THR A 214 -15.90 -14.59 -39.61
C THR A 214 -15.67 -13.53 -38.55
N ALA A 215 -16.62 -12.60 -38.36
CA ALA A 215 -16.57 -11.64 -37.26
C ALA A 215 -16.60 -12.32 -35.88
N LEU A 216 -17.39 -13.38 -35.72
CA LEU A 216 -17.42 -14.16 -34.46
C LEU A 216 -16.08 -14.86 -34.18
N ALA A 217 -15.46 -15.44 -35.20
CA ALA A 217 -14.15 -16.07 -35.07
C ALA A 217 -13.06 -15.04 -34.71
N VAL A 218 -13.08 -13.87 -35.35
CA VAL A 218 -12.17 -12.75 -35.05
C VAL A 218 -12.39 -12.21 -33.64
N ALA A 219 -13.63 -12.08 -33.18
CA ALA A 219 -13.96 -11.67 -31.82
C ALA A 219 -13.41 -12.66 -30.78
N ALA A 220 -13.62 -13.97 -31.00
CA ALA A 220 -13.15 -15.03 -30.10
C ALA A 220 -11.62 -15.12 -30.05
N ALA A 221 -10.97 -15.14 -31.22
CA ALA A 221 -9.50 -15.15 -31.31
C ALA A 221 -8.90 -13.88 -30.69
N GLY A 222 -9.54 -12.73 -30.95
CA GLY A 222 -9.13 -11.44 -30.44
C GLY A 222 -9.20 -11.31 -28.93
N THR A 223 -10.32 -11.71 -28.34
CA THR A 223 -10.49 -11.72 -26.88
C THR A 223 -9.48 -12.63 -26.20
N LEU A 224 -9.22 -13.82 -26.75
CA LEU A 224 -8.16 -14.72 -26.26
C LEU A 224 -6.77 -14.07 -26.37
N ALA A 225 -6.45 -13.45 -27.50
CA ALA A 225 -5.16 -12.79 -27.70
C ALA A 225 -4.96 -11.63 -26.71
N VAL A 226 -5.96 -10.76 -26.54
CA VAL A 226 -5.93 -9.66 -25.56
C VAL A 226 -5.79 -10.19 -24.13
N ALA A 227 -6.53 -11.25 -23.77
CA ALA A 227 -6.43 -11.87 -22.45
C ALA A 227 -5.03 -12.44 -22.17
N LEU A 228 -4.43 -13.11 -23.16
CA LEU A 228 -3.06 -13.64 -23.07
C LEU A 228 -2.02 -12.52 -22.99
N GLY A 229 -2.18 -11.47 -23.80
CA GLY A 229 -1.33 -10.28 -23.79
C GLY A 229 -1.36 -9.56 -22.45
N LEU A 230 -2.56 -9.33 -21.92
CA LEU A 230 -2.76 -8.74 -20.59
C LEU A 230 -2.15 -9.62 -19.50
N ARG A 231 -2.35 -10.94 -19.57
CA ARG A 231 -1.75 -11.90 -18.63
C ARG A 231 -0.22 -11.86 -18.69
N ALA A 232 0.38 -11.73 -19.87
CA ALA A 232 1.83 -11.61 -20.03
C ALA A 232 2.36 -10.29 -19.47
N ALA A 233 1.73 -9.16 -19.81
CA ALA A 233 2.07 -7.82 -19.32
C ALA A 233 2.02 -7.73 -17.78
N LEU A 234 0.96 -8.30 -17.19
CA LEU A 234 0.74 -8.34 -15.75
C LEU A 234 1.61 -9.36 -15.01
N ARG A 235 2.31 -10.28 -15.70
CA ARG A 235 3.18 -11.31 -15.09
C ARG A 235 4.67 -11.04 -15.20
N ARG A 236 5.09 -10.19 -16.15
CA ARG A 236 6.51 -9.94 -16.44
C ARG A 236 6.94 -8.48 -16.21
N GLY A 237 6.04 -7.64 -15.71
CA GLY A 237 6.28 -6.22 -15.46
C GLY A 237 6.47 -5.78 -14.00
N PRO A 238 6.63 -4.48 -13.72
CA PRO A 238 6.54 -3.88 -12.40
C PRO A 238 5.12 -3.96 -11.82
N LEU A 239 4.13 -4.37 -12.62
CA LEU A 239 2.81 -4.76 -12.13
C LEU A 239 2.73 -6.25 -11.73
N SER A 240 3.84 -6.99 -11.74
CA SER A 240 3.86 -8.42 -11.42
C SER A 240 3.61 -8.66 -9.94
N ARG A 241 2.82 -9.71 -9.67
CA ARG A 241 2.61 -10.20 -8.30
C ARG A 241 3.80 -11.08 -7.90
N PRO A 242 4.35 -10.92 -6.69
CA PRO A 242 5.41 -11.80 -6.19
C PRO A 242 4.96 -13.26 -6.02
N ASP A 243 3.65 -13.48 -5.82
CA ASP A 243 3.13 -14.75 -5.31
C ASP A 243 2.04 -15.33 -6.22
N ARG A 244 2.16 -16.62 -6.56
CA ARG A 244 1.39 -17.27 -7.66
C ARG A 244 0.13 -18.01 -7.21
N ALA A 245 -0.17 -18.07 -5.93
CA ALA A 245 -1.33 -18.81 -5.44
C ALA A 245 -2.59 -17.91 -5.37
N HIS A 246 -3.70 -18.34 -5.98
CA HIS A 246 -5.06 -17.80 -5.80
C HIS A 246 -5.47 -16.49 -6.53
N GLY A 247 -5.21 -16.39 -7.84
CA GLY A 247 -5.62 -15.24 -8.65
C GLY A 247 -7.01 -15.27 -9.32
N HIS A 248 -7.72 -16.40 -9.31
CA HIS A 248 -8.92 -16.60 -10.16
C HIS A 248 -10.07 -15.64 -9.84
N GLY A 249 -10.39 -15.44 -8.55
CA GLY A 249 -11.51 -14.58 -8.15
C GLY A 249 -11.33 -13.10 -8.53
N THR A 250 -10.09 -12.59 -8.56
CA THR A 250 -9.85 -11.20 -9.01
C THR A 250 -10.05 -11.07 -10.52
N VAL A 251 -9.60 -12.07 -11.30
CA VAL A 251 -9.76 -12.05 -12.76
C VAL A 251 -11.23 -12.07 -13.13
N THR A 252 -12.04 -12.96 -12.52
CA THR A 252 -13.48 -13.03 -12.78
C THR A 252 -14.17 -11.70 -12.50
N ARG A 253 -13.84 -11.01 -11.40
CA ARG A 253 -14.41 -9.70 -11.05
C ARG A 253 -13.99 -8.61 -12.03
N THR A 254 -12.71 -8.54 -12.40
CA THR A 254 -12.25 -7.58 -13.40
C THR A 254 -12.90 -7.83 -14.76
N CYS A 255 -13.06 -9.09 -15.16
CA CYS A 255 -13.78 -9.46 -16.39
C CYS A 255 -15.25 -9.04 -16.33
N TRP A 256 -15.93 -9.25 -15.19
CA TRP A 256 -17.30 -8.78 -14.99
C TRP A 256 -17.42 -7.26 -15.14
N LEU A 257 -16.57 -6.49 -14.44
CA LEU A 257 -16.59 -5.02 -14.52
C LEU A 257 -16.32 -4.51 -15.95
N LEU A 258 -15.40 -5.16 -16.67
CA LEU A 258 -15.14 -4.82 -18.09
C LEU A 258 -16.33 -5.17 -18.98
N ALA A 259 -16.96 -6.32 -18.77
CA ALA A 259 -18.15 -6.74 -19.52
C ALA A 259 -19.34 -5.81 -19.26
N TYR A 260 -19.60 -5.48 -17.99
CA TYR A 260 -20.64 -4.53 -17.61
C TYR A 260 -20.35 -3.12 -18.15
N ALA A 261 -19.11 -2.64 -18.08
CA ALA A 261 -18.76 -1.34 -18.64
C ALA A 261 -18.90 -1.30 -20.17
N ALA A 262 -18.68 -2.41 -20.88
CA ALA A 262 -18.77 -2.45 -22.33
C ALA A 262 -20.19 -2.71 -22.88
N LEU A 263 -20.99 -3.54 -22.19
CA LEU A 263 -22.33 -3.96 -22.63
C LEU A 263 -23.47 -3.53 -21.70
N GLY A 264 -23.19 -3.29 -20.42
CA GLY A 264 -24.20 -3.08 -19.37
C GLY A 264 -25.04 -1.81 -19.55
N ASP A 265 -24.50 -0.77 -20.18
CA ASP A 265 -25.27 0.45 -20.50
C ASP A 265 -26.37 0.19 -21.53
N GLY A 266 -26.06 -0.63 -22.55
CA GLY A 266 -27.04 -1.10 -23.53
C GLY A 266 -28.10 -1.97 -22.85
N LEU A 267 -27.69 -2.85 -21.94
CA LEU A 267 -28.59 -3.69 -21.13
C LEU A 267 -29.54 -2.87 -20.28
N LEU A 268 -29.01 -1.88 -19.57
CA LEU A 268 -29.81 -1.02 -18.72
C LEU A 268 -30.77 -0.16 -19.55
N ARG A 269 -30.31 0.41 -20.67
CA ARG A 269 -31.16 1.20 -21.57
C ARG A 269 -32.30 0.37 -22.16
N ALA A 270 -32.02 -0.84 -22.65
CA ALA A 270 -33.01 -1.77 -23.17
C ALA A 270 -33.98 -2.24 -22.08
N ALA A 271 -33.48 -2.52 -20.88
CA ALA A 271 -34.29 -2.88 -19.74
C ALA A 271 -35.23 -1.75 -19.28
N LEU A 272 -34.91 -0.48 -19.56
CA LEU A 272 -35.77 0.67 -19.26
C LEU A 272 -36.81 0.95 -20.37
N HIS A 273 -36.45 0.81 -21.65
CA HIS A 273 -37.28 1.26 -22.80
C HIS A 273 -38.17 0.18 -23.45
N ALA A 274 -38.36 -0.97 -22.78
CA ALA A 274 -39.11 -2.14 -23.23
C ALA A 274 -38.37 -3.04 -24.25
N GLY A 275 -37.74 -4.10 -23.72
CA GLY A 275 -37.37 -5.32 -24.45
C GLY A 275 -36.09 -5.25 -25.29
N PRO A 276 -35.13 -6.18 -25.11
CA PRO A 276 -33.99 -6.30 -26.02
C PRO A 276 -34.43 -7.00 -27.31
N ASP A 277 -35.02 -6.26 -28.25
CA ASP A 277 -35.54 -6.81 -29.51
C ASP A 277 -34.42 -7.21 -30.50
N SER A 278 -33.14 -7.02 -30.18
CA SER A 278 -32.02 -7.42 -31.04
C SER A 278 -30.73 -7.71 -30.26
N PRO A 279 -29.86 -8.63 -30.75
CA PRO A 279 -28.58 -8.95 -30.13
C PRO A 279 -27.59 -7.76 -30.15
N PRO A 280 -26.57 -7.74 -29.27
CA PRO A 280 -25.52 -6.73 -29.25
C PRO A 280 -24.83 -6.62 -30.61
N THR A 281 -24.79 -5.42 -31.19
CA THR A 281 -24.10 -5.16 -32.45
C THR A 281 -22.93 -4.20 -32.24
N THR A 282 -21.89 -4.34 -33.06
CA THR A 282 -20.70 -3.45 -33.05
C THR A 282 -20.91 -2.18 -33.89
N ALA A 283 -22.08 -2.02 -34.51
CA ALA A 283 -22.46 -0.83 -35.26
C ALA A 283 -23.01 0.23 -34.30
N SER A 284 -22.58 1.49 -34.47
CA SER A 284 -23.01 2.62 -33.63
C SER A 284 -24.51 2.93 -33.75
N ASP A 285 -25.17 2.41 -34.80
CA ASP A 285 -26.60 2.58 -35.09
C ASP A 285 -27.50 1.42 -34.62
N GLY A 286 -26.92 0.40 -33.97
CA GLY A 286 -27.69 -0.73 -33.45
C GLY A 286 -28.43 -0.43 -32.15
N SER A 287 -29.52 -1.16 -31.89
CA SER A 287 -30.31 -1.08 -30.64
C SER A 287 -29.50 -1.43 -29.37
N TRP A 288 -28.29 -1.98 -29.54
CA TRP A 288 -27.36 -2.30 -28.47
C TRP A 288 -25.89 -2.11 -28.89
N PRO A 289 -25.31 -0.92 -28.67
CA PRO A 289 -23.93 -0.62 -29.08
C PRO A 289 -22.90 -1.13 -28.06
N LEU A 290 -21.92 -1.90 -28.56
CA LEU A 290 -20.74 -2.31 -27.77
C LEU A 290 -19.70 -1.17 -27.73
N SER A 291 -19.28 -0.75 -26.54
CA SER A 291 -18.31 0.34 -26.38
C SER A 291 -16.86 -0.09 -26.68
N ALA A 292 -16.54 -0.33 -27.96
CA ALA A 292 -15.21 -0.73 -28.41
C ALA A 292 -14.13 0.29 -28.02
N ALA A 293 -14.45 1.59 -28.06
CA ALA A 293 -13.55 2.67 -27.66
C ALA A 293 -13.08 2.53 -26.20
N LEU A 294 -13.95 2.12 -25.27
CA LEU A 294 -13.58 1.93 -23.87
C LEU A 294 -12.63 0.74 -23.70
N LEU A 295 -12.93 -0.39 -24.33
CA LEU A 295 -12.10 -1.59 -24.23
C LEU A 295 -10.70 -1.34 -24.82
N LEU A 296 -10.64 -0.67 -25.98
CA LEU A 296 -9.38 -0.28 -26.61
C LEU A 296 -8.58 0.68 -25.72
N THR A 297 -9.25 1.70 -25.16
CA THR A 297 -8.61 2.68 -24.28
C THR A 297 -8.02 2.01 -23.04
N LEU A 298 -8.77 1.12 -22.37
CA LEU A 298 -8.28 0.41 -21.19
C LEU A 298 -7.16 -0.60 -21.51
N ALA A 299 -7.19 -1.22 -22.69
CA ALA A 299 -6.11 -2.07 -23.16
C ALA A 299 -4.82 -1.27 -23.40
N LEU A 300 -4.93 -0.08 -24.03
CA LEU A 300 -3.80 0.84 -24.23
C LEU A 300 -3.30 1.43 -22.90
N ALA A 301 -4.20 1.67 -21.94
CA ALA A 301 -3.87 2.17 -20.61
C ALA A 301 -2.98 1.24 -19.78
N CYS A 302 -2.80 -0.02 -20.21
CA CYS A 302 -1.87 -0.95 -19.59
C CYS A 302 -0.44 -0.42 -19.60
N ALA A 303 -0.02 0.32 -20.65
CA ALA A 303 1.33 0.90 -20.77
C ALA A 303 1.60 2.11 -19.86
N PRO A 304 0.73 3.13 -19.77
CA PRO A 304 0.92 4.20 -18.79
C PRO A 304 0.74 3.73 -17.35
N ALA A 305 -0.18 2.80 -17.06
CA ALA A 305 -0.33 2.22 -15.72
C ALA A 305 0.96 1.56 -15.25
N ALA A 306 1.51 0.73 -16.14
CA ALA A 306 2.83 0.16 -16.05
C ALA A 306 3.90 1.20 -15.67
N TRP A 307 4.06 2.21 -16.53
CA TRP A 307 5.08 3.24 -16.38
C TRP A 307 4.93 4.02 -15.06
N CYS A 308 3.70 4.38 -14.68
CA CYS A 308 3.42 5.07 -13.42
C CYS A 308 3.80 4.23 -12.20
N ALA A 309 3.54 2.92 -12.22
CA ALA A 309 3.98 2.01 -11.16
C ALA A 309 5.51 1.92 -11.08
N HIS A 310 6.21 1.93 -12.23
CA HIS A 310 7.67 1.97 -12.25
C HIS A 310 8.22 3.29 -11.68
N LEU A 311 7.64 4.43 -12.06
CA LEU A 311 8.03 5.74 -11.53
C LEU A 311 7.79 5.82 -10.02
N LEU A 312 6.67 5.30 -9.53
CA LEU A 312 6.38 5.24 -8.10
C LEU A 312 7.41 4.37 -7.37
N ALA A 313 7.71 3.17 -7.89
CA ALA A 313 8.68 2.28 -7.26
C ALA A 313 10.12 2.85 -7.29
N ALA A 314 10.53 3.47 -8.40
CA ALA A 314 11.84 4.11 -8.52
C ALA A 314 11.95 5.37 -7.64
N GLY A 315 10.89 6.18 -7.60
CA GLY A 315 10.82 7.36 -6.73
C GLY A 315 10.79 6.98 -5.26
N ALA A 316 10.06 5.93 -4.89
CA ALA A 316 10.03 5.42 -3.51
C ALA A 316 11.40 4.98 -3.04
N ARG A 317 12.16 4.23 -3.85
CA ARG A 317 13.54 3.84 -3.54
C ARG A 317 14.46 5.03 -3.32
N ARG A 318 14.41 6.03 -4.22
CA ARG A 318 15.22 7.26 -4.09
C ARG A 318 14.88 8.06 -2.85
N ARG A 319 13.59 8.10 -2.46
CA ARG A 319 13.14 8.79 -1.24
C ARG A 319 13.51 8.00 0.01
N LEU A 320 13.42 6.68 0.01
CA LEU A 320 13.88 5.82 1.11
C LEU A 320 15.36 6.02 1.42
N THR A 321 16.22 6.14 0.40
CA THR A 321 17.66 6.38 0.62
C THR A 321 18.00 7.80 1.08
N ALA A 322 17.09 8.76 0.89
CA ALA A 322 17.34 10.16 1.19
C ALA A 322 16.73 10.59 2.54
N SER A 323 15.63 9.96 2.94
CA SER A 323 14.90 10.29 4.17
C SER A 323 15.58 9.67 5.40
N ARG A 324 15.56 10.41 6.52
CA ARG A 324 16.14 9.97 7.80
C ARG A 324 15.05 9.67 8.84
N GLY A 325 13.85 9.28 8.41
CA GLY A 325 12.71 9.06 9.30
C GLY A 325 11.47 8.63 8.53
N LEU A 326 10.57 7.89 9.19
CA LEU A 326 9.35 7.36 8.56
C LEU A 326 8.37 8.47 8.21
N GLU A 327 8.27 9.51 9.04
CA GLU A 327 7.42 10.67 8.79
C GLU A 327 7.88 11.48 7.57
N GLU A 328 9.19 11.72 7.45
CA GLU A 328 9.80 12.42 6.31
C GLU A 328 9.60 11.63 5.00
N PHE A 329 9.75 10.31 5.08
CA PHE A 329 9.48 9.41 3.97
C PHE A 329 8.00 9.47 3.54
N ALA A 330 7.07 9.34 4.49
CA ALA A 330 5.63 9.37 4.22
C ALA A 330 5.20 10.72 3.61
N ALA A 331 5.73 11.84 4.13
CA ALA A 331 5.49 13.18 3.60
C ALA A 331 5.99 13.33 2.15
N SER A 332 7.11 12.69 1.81
CA SER A 332 7.72 12.73 0.47
C SER A 332 7.04 11.81 -0.56
N ILE A 333 6.51 10.66 -0.12
CA ILE A 333 5.82 9.68 -0.99
C ILE A 333 4.43 10.15 -1.38
N ARG A 334 3.69 10.76 -0.46
CA ARG A 334 2.28 11.17 -0.70
C ARG A 334 2.11 12.03 -1.96
N PRO A 335 2.90 13.10 -2.21
CA PRO A 335 2.79 13.87 -3.44
C PRO A 335 3.25 13.09 -4.68
N LEU A 336 4.19 12.15 -4.54
CA LEU A 336 4.62 11.28 -5.64
C LEU A 336 3.49 10.31 -6.06
N LEU A 337 2.79 9.72 -5.08
CA LEU A 337 1.65 8.85 -5.34
C LEU A 337 0.51 9.62 -6.01
N LEU A 338 0.15 10.79 -5.48
CA LEU A 338 -0.89 11.62 -6.08
C LEU A 338 -0.48 12.10 -7.48
N GLY A 339 0.77 12.52 -7.67
CA GLY A 339 1.29 12.97 -8.96
C GLY A 339 1.33 11.87 -10.03
N THR A 340 1.72 10.64 -9.66
CA THR A 340 1.69 9.51 -10.59
C THR A 340 0.26 9.06 -10.93
N PHE A 341 -0.65 9.13 -9.96
CA PHE A 341 -2.07 8.86 -10.20
C PHE A 341 -2.73 9.91 -11.11
N THR A 342 -2.47 11.20 -10.88
CA THR A 342 -2.98 12.28 -11.74
C THR A 342 -2.36 12.21 -13.14
N LEU A 343 -1.08 11.86 -13.25
CA LEU A 343 -0.43 11.60 -14.54
C LEU A 343 -1.12 10.45 -15.29
N PHE A 344 -1.42 9.34 -14.61
CA PHE A 344 -2.16 8.22 -15.20
C PHE A 344 -3.55 8.66 -15.69
N LEU A 345 -4.29 9.42 -14.89
CA LEU A 345 -5.60 9.96 -15.27
C LEU A 345 -5.52 10.90 -16.49
N GLY A 346 -4.53 11.79 -16.53
CA GLY A 346 -4.33 12.70 -17.66
C GLY A 346 -4.04 11.95 -18.96
N VAL A 347 -3.16 10.94 -18.91
CA VAL A 347 -2.88 10.09 -20.07
C VAL A 347 -4.11 9.27 -20.47
N LEU A 348 -4.85 8.72 -19.51
CA LEU A 348 -6.07 7.97 -19.77
C LEU A 348 -7.16 8.84 -20.41
N ALA A 349 -7.32 10.09 -19.98
CA ALA A 349 -8.23 11.05 -20.59
C ALA A 349 -7.83 11.35 -22.04
N GLY A 350 -6.53 11.61 -22.29
CA GLY A 350 -6.02 11.82 -23.65
C GLY A 350 -6.22 10.61 -24.57
N LEU A 351 -5.97 9.40 -24.07
CA LEU A 351 -6.25 8.16 -24.80
C LEU A 351 -7.75 7.98 -25.10
N THR A 352 -8.61 8.34 -24.15
CA THR A 352 -10.07 8.30 -24.33
C THR A 352 -10.51 9.26 -25.45
N ALA A 353 -9.98 10.49 -25.45
CA ALA A 353 -10.24 11.48 -26.50
C ALA A 353 -9.76 10.97 -27.87
N LEU A 354 -8.55 10.44 -27.93
CA LEU A 354 -7.96 9.90 -29.16
C LEU A 354 -8.77 8.72 -29.71
N CYS A 355 -9.14 7.75 -28.87
CA CYS A 355 -9.93 6.60 -29.30
C CYS A 355 -11.34 7.01 -29.73
N ALA A 356 -11.95 8.00 -29.07
CA ALA A 356 -13.24 8.55 -29.46
C ALA A 356 -13.17 9.18 -30.87
N VAL A 357 -12.15 10.00 -31.13
CA VAL A 357 -11.92 10.61 -32.46
C VAL A 357 -11.68 9.55 -33.53
N LEU A 358 -10.84 8.53 -33.24
CA LEU A 358 -10.52 7.48 -34.20
C LEU A 358 -11.71 6.57 -34.55
N LEU A 359 -12.60 6.32 -33.59
CA LEU A 359 -13.77 5.46 -33.78
C LEU A 359 -15.04 6.23 -34.19
N GLY A 360 -15.02 7.57 -34.12
CA GLY A 360 -16.19 8.40 -34.40
C GLY A 360 -17.29 8.36 -33.32
N ASP A 361 -16.96 7.84 -32.13
CA ASP A 361 -17.91 7.69 -31.02
C ASP A 361 -17.74 8.81 -29.98
N PRO A 362 -18.79 9.18 -29.22
CA PRO A 362 -18.65 10.17 -28.15
C PRO A 362 -17.74 9.66 -27.01
N PRO A 363 -16.85 10.53 -26.46
CA PRO A 363 -15.91 10.10 -25.43
C PRO A 363 -16.60 9.84 -24.09
N ALA A 364 -16.61 8.57 -23.66
CA ALA A 364 -17.16 8.15 -22.37
C ALA A 364 -16.18 8.40 -21.21
N TYR A 365 -15.80 9.67 -20.97
CA TYR A 365 -14.79 10.04 -19.96
C TYR A 365 -15.12 9.53 -18.56
N GLY A 366 -16.33 9.81 -18.06
CA GLY A 366 -16.71 9.46 -16.68
C GLY A 366 -16.53 7.98 -16.38
N ARG A 367 -17.03 7.10 -17.26
CA ARG A 367 -16.93 5.64 -17.11
C ARG A 367 -15.49 5.14 -17.27
N THR A 368 -14.77 5.64 -18.27
CA THR A 368 -13.40 5.17 -18.58
C THR A 368 -12.41 5.57 -17.48
N LEU A 369 -12.50 6.81 -16.99
CA LEU A 369 -11.64 7.31 -15.93
C LEU A 369 -11.92 6.61 -14.60
N THR A 370 -13.18 6.44 -14.21
CA THR A 370 -13.53 5.81 -12.92
C THR A 370 -13.14 4.33 -12.89
N LEU A 371 -13.44 3.56 -13.94
CA LEU A 371 -13.04 2.16 -14.03
C LEU A 371 -11.51 2.00 -14.15
N GLY A 372 -10.86 2.82 -14.98
CA GLY A 372 -9.40 2.82 -15.11
C GLY A 372 -8.70 3.12 -13.78
N SER A 373 -9.21 4.09 -13.02
CA SER A 373 -8.73 4.43 -11.67
C SER A 373 -8.84 3.24 -10.72
N LEU A 374 -10.02 2.63 -10.66
CA LEU A 374 -10.30 1.49 -9.80
C LEU A 374 -9.35 0.32 -10.09
N LEU A 375 -9.19 -0.04 -11.37
CA LEU A 375 -8.33 -1.13 -11.79
C LEU A 375 -6.84 -0.84 -11.54
N PHE A 376 -6.39 0.39 -11.80
CA PHE A 376 -5.01 0.80 -11.54
C PHE A 376 -4.68 0.73 -10.05
N LEU A 377 -5.52 1.30 -9.18
CA LEU A 377 -5.30 1.25 -7.73
C LEU A 377 -5.40 -0.15 -7.15
N ALA A 378 -6.41 -0.92 -7.56
CA ALA A 378 -6.54 -2.31 -7.14
C ALA A 378 -5.29 -3.11 -7.51
N ARG A 379 -4.75 -2.87 -8.71
CA ARG A 379 -3.51 -3.53 -9.15
C ARG A 379 -2.31 -3.06 -8.35
N LEU A 380 -2.16 -1.75 -8.14
CA LEU A 380 -1.05 -1.16 -7.40
C LEU A 380 -0.97 -1.73 -5.97
N LEU A 381 -2.09 -1.71 -5.24
CA LEU A 381 -2.20 -2.29 -3.90
C LEU A 381 -1.88 -3.78 -3.90
N THR A 382 -2.31 -4.51 -4.93
CA THR A 382 -1.99 -5.93 -5.04
C THR A 382 -0.49 -6.19 -5.26
N VAL A 383 0.19 -5.34 -6.04
CA VAL A 383 1.65 -5.44 -6.26
C VAL A 383 2.39 -5.23 -4.94
N HIS A 384 1.92 -4.30 -4.12
CA HIS A 384 2.41 -4.04 -2.77
C HIS A 384 1.81 -4.97 -1.70
N ARG A 385 1.26 -6.13 -2.08
CA ARG A 385 0.75 -7.20 -1.18
C ARG A 385 -0.50 -6.87 -0.35
N PHE A 386 -1.10 -5.70 -0.49
CA PHE A 386 -2.38 -5.35 0.13
C PHE A 386 -3.55 -5.88 -0.72
N THR A 387 -3.85 -7.18 -0.64
CA THR A 387 -4.86 -7.82 -1.51
C THR A 387 -6.29 -7.74 -1.00
N HIS A 388 -6.49 -7.64 0.33
CA HIS A 388 -7.80 -7.77 0.93
C HIS A 388 -8.73 -6.59 0.59
N ALA A 389 -8.24 -5.35 0.73
CA ALA A 389 -9.03 -4.15 0.41
C ALA A 389 -9.43 -4.09 -1.09
N PRO A 390 -8.52 -4.28 -2.06
CA PRO A 390 -8.90 -4.40 -3.47
C PRO A 390 -9.92 -5.49 -3.75
N GLN A 391 -9.80 -6.65 -3.09
CA GLN A 391 -10.76 -7.74 -3.27
C GLN A 391 -12.17 -7.33 -2.80
N LEU A 392 -12.28 -6.73 -1.61
CA LEU A 392 -13.56 -6.27 -1.05
C LEU A 392 -14.21 -5.18 -1.90
N VAL A 393 -13.43 -4.19 -2.34
CA VAL A 393 -13.97 -3.10 -3.17
C VAL A 393 -14.42 -3.62 -4.55
N LEU A 394 -13.63 -4.50 -5.18
CA LEU A 394 -14.03 -5.12 -6.45
C LEU A 394 -15.27 -6.01 -6.29
N THR A 395 -15.42 -6.76 -5.18
CA THR A 395 -16.65 -7.52 -4.91
C THR A 395 -17.85 -6.61 -4.70
N ALA A 396 -17.69 -5.52 -3.97
CA ALA A 396 -18.76 -4.58 -3.70
C ALA A 396 -19.21 -3.88 -4.99
N ALA A 397 -18.27 -3.51 -5.86
CA ALA A 397 -18.57 -2.91 -7.16
C ALA A 397 -19.35 -3.88 -8.06
N VAL A 398 -18.88 -5.13 -8.20
CA VAL A 398 -19.58 -6.18 -8.95
C VAL A 398 -20.99 -6.42 -8.39
N GLY A 399 -21.11 -6.50 -7.05
CA GLY A 399 -22.40 -6.67 -6.38
C GLY A 399 -23.35 -5.50 -6.61
N ALA A 400 -22.88 -4.26 -6.56
CA ALA A 400 -23.69 -3.07 -6.80
C ALA A 400 -24.20 -2.99 -8.25
N GLU A 401 -23.36 -3.32 -9.23
CA GLU A 401 -23.77 -3.39 -10.65
C GLU A 401 -24.79 -4.51 -10.90
N ALA A 402 -24.57 -5.69 -10.33
CA ALA A 402 -25.51 -6.81 -10.43
C ALA A 402 -26.85 -6.50 -9.74
N LEU A 403 -26.80 -5.85 -8.57
CA LEU A 403 -27.99 -5.41 -7.85
C LEU A 403 -28.77 -4.39 -8.69
N ALA A 404 -28.10 -3.40 -9.30
CA ALA A 404 -28.75 -2.42 -10.15
C ALA A 404 -29.49 -3.05 -11.34
N LEU A 405 -28.92 -4.08 -11.98
CA LEU A 405 -29.64 -4.83 -13.01
C LEU A 405 -30.82 -5.62 -12.44
N SER A 406 -30.62 -6.28 -11.30
CA SER A 406 -31.66 -7.11 -10.67
C SER A 406 -32.86 -6.28 -10.19
N THR A 407 -32.64 -5.07 -9.68
CA THR A 407 -33.71 -4.20 -9.20
C THR A 407 -34.56 -3.65 -10.33
N VAL A 408 -33.95 -3.30 -11.47
CA VAL A 408 -34.68 -2.89 -12.69
C VAL A 408 -35.49 -4.05 -13.26
N LEU A 409 -34.95 -5.26 -13.27
CA LEU A 409 -35.70 -6.45 -13.69
C LEU A 409 -36.84 -6.78 -12.71
N ALA A 410 -36.60 -6.67 -11.40
CA ALA A 410 -37.62 -6.89 -10.38
C ALA A 410 -38.73 -5.84 -10.42
N ALA A 411 -38.43 -4.59 -10.78
CA ALA A 411 -39.42 -3.53 -10.94
C ALA A 411 -40.47 -3.86 -12.02
N ARG A 412 -40.15 -4.74 -12.98
CA ARG A 412 -41.10 -5.21 -14.00
C ARG A 412 -42.21 -6.12 -13.44
N LEU A 413 -42.06 -6.63 -12.21
CA LEU A 413 -43.10 -7.44 -11.55
C LEU A 413 -44.20 -6.54 -10.97
N PRO A 414 -45.48 -6.96 -11.04
CA PRO A 414 -46.59 -6.19 -10.49
C PRO A 414 -46.38 -5.97 -8.98
N GLY A 415 -46.42 -4.70 -8.54
CA GLY A 415 -46.23 -4.31 -7.13
C GLY A 415 -44.78 -4.03 -6.69
N CYS A 416 -43.78 -4.24 -7.56
CA CYS A 416 -42.36 -4.09 -7.21
C CYS A 416 -41.68 -2.84 -7.80
N GLN A 417 -42.44 -1.91 -8.38
CA GLN A 417 -41.92 -0.72 -9.07
C GLN A 417 -40.99 0.15 -8.20
N ALA A 418 -41.24 0.21 -6.89
CA ALA A 418 -40.41 0.97 -5.95
C ALA A 418 -38.95 0.50 -5.89
N LEU A 419 -38.65 -0.75 -6.27
CA LEU A 419 -37.28 -1.28 -6.27
C LEU A 419 -36.40 -0.68 -7.39
N GLY A 420 -36.99 -0.27 -8.51
CA GLY A 420 -36.27 0.32 -9.66
C GLY A 420 -35.98 1.81 -9.53
N ALA A 421 -36.75 2.52 -8.69
CA ALA A 421 -36.67 3.96 -8.48
C ALA A 421 -35.25 4.54 -8.26
N PRO A 422 -34.35 3.96 -7.43
CA PRO A 422 -33.01 4.52 -7.25
C PRO A 422 -32.15 4.42 -8.52
N VAL A 423 -32.32 3.37 -9.32
CA VAL A 423 -31.58 3.22 -10.58
C VAL A 423 -32.16 4.14 -11.64
N GLU A 424 -33.50 4.25 -11.71
CA GLU A 424 -34.19 5.14 -12.64
C GLU A 424 -33.90 6.61 -12.39
N THR A 425 -33.83 7.04 -11.12
CA THR A 425 -33.48 8.42 -10.74
C THR A 425 -32.04 8.77 -11.16
N VAL A 426 -31.08 7.89 -10.89
CA VAL A 426 -29.69 8.08 -11.31
C VAL A 426 -29.59 8.09 -12.84
N ALA A 427 -30.26 7.15 -13.51
CA ALA A 427 -30.27 7.07 -14.96
C ALA A 427 -30.96 8.28 -15.62
N GLY A 428 -32.03 8.81 -15.01
CA GLY A 428 -32.74 9.99 -15.48
C GLY A 428 -31.92 11.27 -15.31
N ALA A 429 -31.13 11.37 -14.24
CA ALA A 429 -30.31 12.55 -13.98
C ALA A 429 -28.99 12.55 -14.77
N TRP A 430 -28.27 11.42 -14.81
CA TRP A 430 -26.87 11.33 -15.28
C TRP A 430 -26.70 10.35 -16.46
N GLY A 431 -27.80 9.82 -16.99
CA GLY A 431 -27.79 8.76 -17.99
C GLY A 431 -27.50 7.38 -17.38
N PRO A 432 -27.75 6.30 -18.13
CA PRO A 432 -27.52 4.92 -17.66
C PRO A 432 -26.03 4.64 -17.33
N ALA A 433 -25.10 5.38 -17.93
CA ALA A 433 -23.67 5.30 -17.65
C ALA A 433 -23.29 5.92 -16.29
N GLY A 434 -24.18 6.67 -15.64
CA GLY A 434 -23.97 7.26 -14.32
C GLY A 434 -23.81 6.21 -13.22
N VAL A 435 -24.54 5.09 -13.31
CA VAL A 435 -24.49 4.02 -12.30
C VAL A 435 -23.09 3.40 -12.17
N PRO A 436 -22.47 2.83 -13.23
CA PRO A 436 -21.11 2.30 -13.14
C PRO A 436 -20.08 3.38 -12.80
N ALA A 437 -20.26 4.62 -13.27
CA ALA A 437 -19.32 5.70 -12.97
C ALA A 437 -19.31 6.04 -11.46
N LEU A 438 -20.48 6.08 -10.81
CA LEU A 438 -20.58 6.30 -9.36
C LEU A 438 -20.01 5.14 -8.56
N VAL A 439 -20.36 3.90 -8.92
CA VAL A 439 -19.89 2.69 -8.23
C VAL A 439 -18.37 2.56 -8.36
N CYS A 440 -17.82 2.67 -9.57
CA CYS A 440 -16.39 2.60 -9.80
C CYS A 440 -15.64 3.81 -9.20
N GLY A 441 -16.23 5.00 -9.26
CA GLY A 441 -15.66 6.22 -8.67
C GLY A 441 -15.55 6.14 -7.16
N ALA A 442 -16.60 5.70 -6.46
CA ALA A 442 -16.59 5.48 -5.03
C ALA A 442 -15.55 4.40 -4.63
N GLY A 443 -15.48 3.31 -5.40
CA GLY A 443 -14.45 2.29 -5.22
C GLY A 443 -13.02 2.82 -5.42
N ALA A 444 -12.81 3.66 -6.43
CA ALA A 444 -11.51 4.27 -6.69
C ALA A 444 -11.10 5.23 -5.54
N LEU A 445 -12.01 6.06 -5.05
CA LEU A 445 -11.75 6.98 -3.92
C LEU A 445 -11.42 6.23 -2.63
N THR A 446 -12.16 5.17 -2.32
CA THR A 446 -11.88 4.33 -1.13
C THR A 446 -10.52 3.66 -1.23
N LEU A 447 -10.16 3.09 -2.39
CA LEU A 447 -8.82 2.56 -2.61
C LEU A 447 -7.74 3.65 -2.59
N LEU A 448 -8.02 4.88 -3.01
CA LEU A 448 -7.04 5.98 -3.00
C LEU A 448 -6.73 6.45 -1.58
N ALA A 449 -7.78 6.61 -0.76
CA ALA A 449 -7.64 6.86 0.67
C ALA A 449 -6.87 5.72 1.36
N HIS A 450 -7.10 4.47 0.95
CA HIS A 450 -6.36 3.32 1.49
C HIS A 450 -4.90 3.29 1.02
N ALA A 451 -4.64 3.54 -0.27
CA ALA A 451 -3.31 3.56 -0.86
C ALA A 451 -2.43 4.67 -0.29
N THR A 452 -2.98 5.85 -0.06
CA THR A 452 -2.27 6.96 0.59
C THR A 452 -1.88 6.69 2.04
N ARG A 453 -2.52 5.72 2.72
CA ARG A 453 -2.18 5.31 4.10
C ARG A 453 -1.22 4.11 4.14
N THR A 454 -1.34 3.20 3.17
CA THR A 454 -0.60 1.94 3.15
C THR A 454 0.72 2.04 2.39
N LEU A 455 0.73 2.69 1.23
CA LEU A 455 1.92 2.82 0.39
C LEU A 455 2.92 3.88 0.87
N THR A 456 2.54 4.68 1.87
CA THR A 456 3.44 5.62 2.57
C THR A 456 4.30 4.93 3.63
N ARG A 457 4.00 3.67 3.98
CA ARG A 457 4.81 2.88 4.92
C ARG A 457 6.06 2.35 4.21
N ALA A 458 7.20 2.37 4.89
CA ALA A 458 8.47 1.86 4.36
C ALA A 458 8.40 0.34 4.07
N SER A 459 7.72 -0.40 4.94
CA SER A 459 7.35 -1.82 4.84
C SER A 459 6.62 -2.19 3.54
N ALA A 460 5.87 -1.26 2.94
CA ALA A 460 5.20 -1.51 1.65
C ALA A 460 6.18 -1.62 0.47
N HIS A 461 7.42 -1.18 0.64
CA HIS A 461 8.46 -1.16 -0.40
C HIS A 461 9.65 -2.07 -0.09
N ALA A 462 9.59 -2.83 1.02
CA ALA A 462 10.53 -3.91 1.28
C ALA A 462 10.49 -4.91 0.14
N ARG A 463 11.66 -5.32 -0.36
CA ARG A 463 11.71 -6.43 -1.32
C ARG A 463 11.42 -7.73 -0.58
N PRO A 464 10.57 -8.62 -1.13
CA PRO A 464 10.50 -9.98 -0.63
C PRO A 464 11.80 -10.72 -0.94
N ASP A 465 12.15 -11.62 -0.02
CA ASP A 465 13.30 -12.53 -0.08
C ASP A 465 13.47 -13.17 -1.46
N ALA A 466 14.71 -13.27 -1.94
CA ALA A 466 15.05 -14.27 -2.94
C ALA A 466 15.03 -15.65 -2.23
N PRO A 467 14.24 -16.63 -2.72
CA PRO A 467 14.14 -17.95 -2.09
C PRO A 467 15.44 -18.76 -2.17
#